data_AF-A0A1A8SDA0-F1
#
_entry.id   AF-A0A1A8SDA0-F1
#
_cell.length_a   1.000
_cell.length_b   1.000
_cell.length_c   1.000
_cell.angle_alpha   90.00
_cell.angle_beta   90.00
_cell.angle_gamma   90.00
#
_symmetry.space_group_name_H-M   'P 1'
#
loop_
_entity.id
_entity.type
_entity.pdbx_description
1 polymer ?
#
loop_
_entity_poly.entity_id
_entity_poly.type
_entity_poly.pdbx_seq_one_letter_code
_entity_poly.pdbx_strand_id
1 'polypeptide(L)'
;MPPEKRPRVDKRSESSGKSDDAVGPSAAGRKRKAAAEEGCELAGVPVYSHWLMKSEPESRFENGVDVKFGIEDLKALPDQTSCWDGVRNYQARNFMRQMKEGQPAFFYHSNCKEPGVAGLMKIAKEAYVDHTQFDKKDVHYD
;
A
#
# COMPACT_ATOMS: atom_id res chain seq x y z
N MET A 1 7.32 -51.75 -14.85
CA MET A 1 6.77 -51.70 -13.48
C MET A 1 7.75 -50.96 -12.59
N PRO A 2 7.31 -50.07 -11.68
CA PRO A 2 8.17 -49.46 -10.68
C PRO A 2 8.39 -50.41 -9.49
N PRO A 3 9.61 -50.56 -8.95
CA PRO A 3 9.85 -51.30 -7.71
C PRO A 3 9.45 -50.50 -6.46
N GLU A 4 9.23 -51.21 -5.36
CA GLU A 4 8.43 -50.77 -4.20
C GLU A 4 9.21 -50.00 -3.10
N LYS A 5 8.45 -49.35 -2.20
CA LYS A 5 8.94 -48.66 -0.98
C LYS A 5 9.27 -49.63 0.16
N ARG A 6 10.35 -49.36 0.93
CA ARG A 6 10.55 -49.67 2.37
C ARG A 6 11.94 -49.16 2.84
N PRO A 7 12.25 -49.03 4.15
CA PRO A 7 11.67 -48.09 5.12
C PRO A 7 12.73 -47.18 5.83
N ARG A 8 12.31 -46.29 6.73
CA ARG A 8 13.20 -45.47 7.60
C ARG A 8 13.88 -46.31 8.70
N VAL A 9 15.10 -45.92 9.09
CA VAL A 9 15.73 -46.21 10.39
C VAL A 9 16.46 -44.97 10.90
N ASP A 10 16.21 -44.60 12.15
CA ASP A 10 16.88 -43.51 12.86
C ASP A 10 18.23 -43.93 13.46
N LYS A 11 19.15 -42.96 13.60
CA LYS A 11 20.28 -43.04 14.55
C LYS A 11 20.50 -41.69 15.24
N ARG A 12 20.14 -41.64 16.53
CA ARG A 12 20.96 -40.99 17.57
C ARG A 12 22.13 -41.96 17.88
N SER A 13 23.21 -41.62 18.59
CA SER A 13 23.41 -40.60 19.63
C SER A 13 24.89 -40.20 19.81
N GLU A 14 25.11 -39.23 20.71
CA GLU A 14 26.31 -38.98 21.56
C GLU A 14 27.52 -38.28 20.91
N SER A 15 28.36 -37.48 21.58
CA SER A 15 28.46 -36.95 22.97
C SER A 15 29.43 -35.74 22.96
N SER A 16 29.65 -34.89 23.98
CA SER A 16 28.97 -34.50 25.24
C SER A 16 29.66 -33.24 25.82
N GLY A 17 28.96 -32.42 26.61
CA GLY A 17 29.61 -31.43 27.49
C GLY A 17 28.68 -30.48 28.25
N LYS A 18 28.27 -30.87 29.47
CA LYS A 18 27.71 -30.03 30.57
C LYS A 18 28.81 -29.01 31.03
N SER A 19 28.62 -27.93 31.80
CA SER A 19 27.66 -27.60 32.87
C SER A 19 27.71 -26.08 33.13
N ASP A 20 26.60 -25.38 33.39
CA ASP A 20 25.91 -25.20 34.69
C ASP A 20 26.69 -24.23 35.64
N ASP A 21 26.10 -23.34 36.44
CA ASP A 21 24.69 -23.01 36.70
C ASP A 21 24.56 -21.62 37.39
N ALA A 22 23.32 -21.15 37.63
CA ALA A 22 22.83 -20.51 38.88
C ALA A 22 21.75 -19.42 38.68
N VAL A 23 20.71 -19.48 39.51
CA VAL A 23 19.47 -18.70 39.40
C VAL A 23 19.27 -17.69 40.54
N GLY A 24 19.03 -16.41 40.16
CA GLY A 24 17.99 -15.50 40.69
C GLY A 24 18.12 -14.97 42.14
N PRO A 25 17.11 -14.21 42.64
CA PRO A 25 16.07 -13.42 41.97
C PRO A 25 16.07 -11.92 42.41
N SER A 26 15.15 -11.08 41.88
CA SER A 26 14.42 -9.98 42.58
C SER A 26 14.00 -8.84 41.63
N ALA A 27 13.00 -8.06 42.04
CA ALA A 27 12.30 -7.08 41.23
C ALA A 27 12.85 -5.65 41.35
N ALA A 28 12.90 -4.92 40.23
CA ALA A 28 12.86 -3.46 40.21
C ALA A 28 12.27 -2.98 38.86
N GLY A 29 11.11 -2.32 38.91
CA GLY A 29 10.47 -1.80 37.70
C GLY A 29 11.22 -0.58 37.15
N ARG A 30 11.54 -0.58 35.85
CA ARG A 30 12.01 0.62 35.15
C ARG A 30 11.05 0.98 34.02
N LYS A 31 10.02 1.76 34.36
CA LYS A 31 9.18 2.46 33.39
C LYS A 31 10.10 3.26 32.47
N ARG A 32 10.21 2.88 31.19
CA ARG A 32 10.83 3.75 30.20
C ARG A 32 9.85 4.89 29.97
N LYS A 33 10.12 6.03 30.60
CA LYS A 33 9.42 7.29 30.34
C LYS A 33 9.61 7.57 28.85
N ALA A 34 8.52 7.60 28.08
CA ALA A 34 8.56 8.19 26.75
C ALA A 34 8.99 9.64 26.96
N ALA A 35 10.18 9.99 26.47
CA ALA A 35 10.51 11.39 26.28
C ALA A 35 9.53 11.89 25.22
N ALA A 36 8.77 12.94 25.53
CA ALA A 36 8.10 13.68 24.48
C ALA A 36 9.21 14.22 23.56
N GLU A 37 9.13 13.91 22.27
CA GLU A 37 9.89 14.67 21.30
C GLU A 37 9.25 16.05 21.22
N GLU A 38 9.81 17.02 21.95
CA GLU A 38 9.59 18.43 21.66
C GLU A 38 10.25 18.72 20.31
N GLY A 39 9.48 18.48 19.25
CA GLY A 39 9.87 18.81 17.89
C GLY A 39 10.08 20.32 17.77
N CYS A 40 11.27 20.71 17.33
CA CYS A 40 11.58 22.09 16.98
C CYS A 40 10.64 22.53 15.85
N GLU A 41 9.71 23.44 16.15
CA GLU A 41 8.77 23.99 15.18
C GLU A 41 9.52 24.89 14.18
N LEU A 42 10.02 24.31 13.10
CA LEU A 42 10.61 25.02 11.97
C LEU A 42 9.52 25.74 11.18
N ALA A 43 9.10 26.88 11.70
CA ALA A 43 8.14 27.78 11.07
C ALA A 43 8.58 28.15 9.65
N GLY A 44 7.76 27.79 8.65
CA GLY A 44 7.80 28.42 7.32
C GLY A 44 8.46 27.63 6.18
N VAL A 45 8.98 26.41 6.37
CA VAL A 45 9.33 25.55 5.23
C VAL A 45 8.08 24.79 4.75
N PRO A 46 7.54 25.06 3.55
CA PRO A 46 6.42 24.30 3.02
C PRO A 46 6.81 22.83 2.82
N VAL A 47 6.15 21.93 3.56
CA VAL A 47 6.34 20.48 3.44
C VAL A 47 5.60 19.99 2.18
N TYR A 48 6.33 19.87 1.08
CA TYR A 48 5.76 19.43 -0.19
C TYR A 48 5.65 17.91 -0.31
N SER A 49 4.49 17.35 0.04
CA SER A 49 4.14 15.98 -0.38
C SER A 49 3.82 15.96 -1.88
N HIS A 50 4.53 15.10 -2.62
CA HIS A 50 4.28 14.84 -4.03
C HIS A 50 3.84 13.39 -4.20
N TRP A 51 2.91 13.14 -5.11
CA TRP A 51 2.31 11.82 -5.29
C TRP A 51 2.51 11.28 -6.70
N LEU A 52 2.32 9.97 -6.87
CA LEU A 52 2.22 9.31 -8.17
C LEU A 52 1.05 8.33 -8.10
N MET A 53 0.11 8.46 -9.02
CA MET A 53 -1.12 7.65 -9.06
C MET A 53 -1.20 6.94 -10.40
N LYS A 54 -1.51 5.63 -10.36
CA LYS A 54 -1.44 4.74 -11.51
C LYS A 54 -2.83 4.44 -12.06
N SER A 55 -3.00 4.55 -13.37
CA SER A 55 -4.22 4.20 -14.07
C SER A 55 -3.91 3.57 -15.43
N GLU A 56 -4.86 2.85 -16.02
CA GLU A 56 -4.67 2.06 -17.23
C GLU A 56 -5.32 2.77 -18.44
N PRO A 57 -4.54 3.24 -19.43
CA PRO A 57 -5.09 3.99 -20.57
C PRO A 57 -5.65 3.11 -21.70
N GLU A 58 -5.33 1.81 -21.68
CA GLU A 58 -5.81 0.82 -22.66
C GLU A 58 -7.00 0.02 -22.08
N SER A 59 -7.88 -0.47 -22.97
CA SER A 59 -9.08 -1.23 -22.57
C SER A 59 -8.71 -2.56 -21.92
N ARG A 60 -9.23 -2.80 -20.72
CA ARG A 60 -9.05 -4.06 -19.98
C ARG A 60 -10.28 -4.34 -19.15
N PHE A 61 -10.81 -5.55 -19.31
CA PHE A 61 -12.01 -5.97 -18.58
C PHE A 61 -11.65 -6.66 -17.26
N GLU A 62 -12.19 -6.15 -16.15
CA GLU A 62 -12.30 -6.87 -14.88
C GLU A 62 -13.77 -7.22 -14.65
N ASN A 63 -14.09 -8.46 -14.27
CA ASN A 63 -15.45 -8.92 -13.96
C ASN A 63 -16.56 -8.55 -14.99
N GLY A 64 -16.19 -8.22 -16.24
CA GLY A 64 -17.11 -7.81 -17.32
C GLY A 64 -17.23 -6.30 -17.57
N VAL A 65 -16.54 -5.44 -16.81
CA VAL A 65 -16.50 -3.98 -16.99
C VAL A 65 -15.11 -3.54 -17.42
N ASP A 66 -15.02 -2.55 -18.31
CA ASP A 66 -13.74 -1.96 -18.74
C ASP A 66 -13.22 -0.98 -17.66
N VAL A 67 -11.98 -1.20 -17.18
CA VAL A 67 -11.32 -0.33 -16.19
C VAL A 67 -10.43 0.74 -16.81
N LYS A 68 -10.55 0.97 -18.13
CA LYS A 68 -9.82 2.00 -18.85
C LYS A 68 -10.07 3.40 -18.28
N PHE A 69 -9.00 4.06 -17.85
CA PHE A 69 -8.99 5.49 -17.55
C PHE A 69 -7.63 6.15 -17.87
N GLY A 70 -7.56 6.82 -19.02
CA GLY A 70 -6.38 7.55 -19.47
C GLY A 70 -6.34 9.01 -19.01
N ILE A 71 -5.22 9.68 -19.28
CA ILE A 71 -5.09 11.12 -18.96
C ILE A 71 -5.94 12.00 -19.89
N GLU A 72 -6.16 11.56 -21.14
CA GLU A 72 -7.05 12.25 -22.06
C GLU A 72 -8.52 12.09 -21.65
N ASP A 73 -8.90 10.94 -21.07
CA ASP A 73 -10.24 10.73 -20.50
C ASP A 73 -10.46 11.71 -19.31
N LEU A 74 -9.46 11.88 -18.43
CA LEU A 74 -9.49 12.90 -17.36
C LEU A 74 -9.65 14.34 -17.90
N LYS A 75 -8.95 14.70 -19.00
CA LYS A 75 -9.07 16.04 -19.62
C LYS A 75 -10.42 16.29 -20.29
N ALA A 76 -11.12 15.23 -20.71
CA ALA A 76 -12.42 15.28 -21.38
C ALA A 76 -13.59 15.41 -20.40
N LEU A 77 -13.38 15.10 -19.11
CA LEU A 77 -14.39 15.25 -18.06
C LEU A 77 -14.69 16.72 -17.73
N PRO A 78 -15.91 17.03 -17.23
CA PRO A 78 -16.24 18.34 -16.66
C PRO A 78 -15.18 18.78 -15.63
N ASP A 79 -14.78 20.05 -15.71
CA ASP A 79 -13.75 20.66 -14.86
C ASP A 79 -12.41 19.89 -14.80
N GLN A 80 -12.15 19.00 -15.77
CA GLN A 80 -11.00 18.10 -15.84
C GLN A 80 -10.78 17.30 -14.54
N THR A 81 -11.88 16.94 -13.87
CA THR A 81 -11.89 16.40 -12.50
C THR A 81 -12.63 15.07 -12.47
N SER A 82 -12.04 14.07 -11.80
CA SER A 82 -12.64 12.75 -11.58
C SER A 82 -12.51 12.31 -10.13
N CYS A 83 -13.33 11.35 -9.71
CA CYS A 83 -13.02 10.53 -8.54
C CYS A 83 -11.83 9.59 -8.84
N TRP A 84 -11.08 9.24 -7.80
CA TRP A 84 -10.05 8.21 -7.86
C TRP A 84 -10.48 7.07 -6.93
N ASP A 85 -11.25 6.15 -7.49
CA ASP A 85 -11.86 5.00 -6.82
C ASP A 85 -11.03 3.73 -7.03
N GLY A 86 -11.59 2.55 -6.74
CA GLY A 86 -10.99 1.25 -7.00
C GLY A 86 -9.77 0.86 -6.16
N VAL A 87 -9.28 1.76 -5.29
CA VAL A 87 -8.09 1.49 -4.48
C VAL A 87 -8.40 0.50 -3.34
N ARG A 88 -8.15 -0.79 -3.59
CA ARG A 88 -8.29 -1.89 -2.62
C ARG A 88 -7.00 -2.29 -1.90
N ASN A 89 -5.89 -1.57 -2.13
CA ASN A 89 -4.65 -1.75 -1.37
C ASN A 89 -4.62 -0.88 -0.10
N TYR A 90 -4.47 -1.50 1.08
CA TYR A 90 -4.45 -0.82 2.38
C TYR A 90 -3.38 0.27 2.52
N GLN A 91 -2.19 0.07 1.97
CA GLN A 91 -1.10 1.05 2.03
C GLN A 91 -1.38 2.25 1.12
N ALA A 92 -1.83 2.00 -0.12
CA ALA A 92 -2.23 3.05 -1.05
C ALA A 92 -3.39 3.88 -0.50
N ARG A 93 -4.42 3.24 0.07
CA ARG A 93 -5.53 3.92 0.77
C ARG A 93 -5.03 4.81 1.92
N ASN A 94 -4.05 4.34 2.69
CA ASN A 94 -3.47 5.12 3.78
C ASN A 94 -2.62 6.31 3.27
N PHE A 95 -2.02 6.23 2.08
CA PHE A 95 -1.41 7.38 1.41
C PHE A 95 -2.46 8.37 0.89
N MET A 96 -3.57 7.91 0.29
CA MET A 96 -4.66 8.80 -0.14
C MET A 96 -5.26 9.60 1.02
N ARG A 97 -5.35 9.02 2.21
CA ARG A 97 -5.77 9.73 3.45
C ARG A 97 -4.79 10.81 3.93
N GLN A 98 -3.58 10.85 3.41
CA GLN A 98 -2.56 11.88 3.70
C GLN A 98 -2.50 12.97 2.61
N MET A 99 -3.12 12.74 1.45
CA MET A 99 -3.20 13.72 0.37
C MET A 99 -4.01 14.94 0.79
N LYS A 100 -3.52 16.13 0.44
CA LYS A 100 -4.17 17.42 0.70
C LYS A 100 -4.53 18.14 -0.59
N GLU A 101 -5.63 18.89 -0.55
CA GLU A 101 -6.13 19.66 -1.68
C GLU A 101 -5.04 20.61 -2.22
N GLY A 102 -4.94 20.68 -3.55
CA GLY A 102 -3.89 21.44 -4.24
C GLY A 102 -2.52 20.77 -4.32
N GLN A 103 -2.25 19.65 -3.62
CA GLN A 103 -0.98 18.94 -3.76
C GLN A 103 -0.82 18.34 -5.17
N PRO A 104 0.39 18.36 -5.75
CA PRO A 104 0.66 17.80 -7.07
C PRO A 104 0.78 16.27 -7.04
N ALA A 105 0.31 15.64 -8.12
CA ALA A 105 0.46 14.22 -8.36
C ALA A 105 0.83 13.96 -9.83
N PHE A 106 1.72 12.99 -10.07
CA PHE A 106 1.98 12.46 -11.41
C PHE A 106 0.88 11.45 -11.80
N PHE A 107 0.29 11.63 -12.97
CA PHE A 107 -0.58 10.63 -13.60
C PHE A 107 0.30 9.63 -14.33
N TYR A 108 0.31 8.38 -13.88
CA TYR A 108 1.15 7.31 -14.43
C TYR A 108 0.29 6.30 -15.20
N HIS A 109 0.60 6.09 -16.47
CA HIS A 109 0.03 5.03 -17.29
C HIS A 109 0.70 3.70 -16.96
N SER A 110 -0.09 2.77 -16.44
CA SER A 110 0.32 1.40 -16.15
C SER A 110 -0.37 0.40 -17.10
N ASN A 111 0.23 -0.79 -17.24
CA ASN A 111 -0.36 -1.93 -17.96
C ASN A 111 -0.77 -1.64 -19.42
N CYS A 112 -0.05 -0.73 -20.07
CA CYS A 112 -0.18 -0.37 -21.48
C CYS A 112 1.14 -0.67 -22.22
N LYS A 113 1.14 -0.49 -23.54
CA LYS A 113 2.33 -0.67 -24.40
C LYS A 113 3.47 0.30 -24.07
N GLU A 114 3.13 1.52 -23.65
CA GLU A 114 4.06 2.60 -23.33
C GLU A 114 3.84 3.10 -21.88
N PRO A 115 4.30 2.34 -20.86
CA PRO A 115 4.08 2.71 -19.47
C PRO A 115 5.00 3.85 -19.02
N GLY A 116 4.44 4.86 -18.34
CA GLY A 116 5.19 6.05 -17.98
C GLY A 116 4.35 7.15 -17.31
N VAL A 117 5.01 8.26 -16.94
CA VAL A 117 4.31 9.46 -16.48
C VAL A 117 3.72 10.18 -17.69
N ALA A 118 2.39 10.20 -17.77
CA ALA A 118 1.66 10.83 -18.88
C ALA A 118 1.38 12.31 -18.65
N GLY A 119 1.46 12.79 -17.40
CA GLY A 119 1.34 14.20 -17.07
C GLY A 119 1.24 14.50 -15.58
N LEU A 120 0.88 15.74 -15.29
CA LEU A 120 0.66 16.27 -13.94
C LEU A 120 -0.83 16.50 -13.69
N MET A 121 -1.26 16.25 -12.46
CA MET A 121 -2.57 16.62 -11.93
C MET A 121 -2.42 17.15 -10.51
N LYS A 122 -3.52 17.62 -9.92
CA LYS A 122 -3.60 18.10 -8.53
C LYS A 122 -4.71 17.37 -7.79
N ILE A 123 -4.55 17.18 -6.49
CA ILE A 123 -5.60 16.66 -5.63
C ILE A 123 -6.72 17.71 -5.54
N ALA A 124 -7.89 17.40 -6.11
CA ALA A 124 -9.04 18.31 -6.15
C ALA A 124 -9.91 18.25 -4.87
N LYS A 125 -9.83 17.15 -4.11
CA LYS A 125 -10.58 16.94 -2.86
C LYS A 125 -9.83 15.98 -1.94
N GLU A 126 -9.88 16.20 -0.63
CA GLU A 126 -9.38 15.21 0.35
C GLU A 126 -10.13 13.87 0.31
N ALA A 127 -9.53 12.81 0.86
CA ALA A 127 -10.08 11.45 0.84
C ALA A 127 -11.46 11.35 1.51
N TYR A 128 -12.41 10.73 0.80
CA TYR A 128 -13.75 10.42 1.28
C TYR A 128 -14.05 8.92 1.12
N VAL A 129 -15.27 8.50 1.49
CA VAL A 129 -15.69 7.10 1.37
C VAL A 129 -15.89 6.77 -0.12
N ASP A 130 -15.12 5.78 -0.62
CA ASP A 130 -15.30 5.26 -1.96
C ASP A 130 -16.71 4.65 -2.11
N HIS A 131 -17.47 5.10 -3.10
CA HIS A 131 -18.84 4.66 -3.30
C HIS A 131 -18.93 3.34 -4.06
N THR A 132 -17.92 3.01 -4.88
CA THR A 132 -17.83 1.77 -5.66
C THR A 132 -17.81 0.52 -4.79
N GLN A 133 -17.25 0.60 -3.57
CA GLN A 133 -17.16 -0.54 -2.66
C GLN A 133 -18.52 -1.14 -2.28
N PHE A 134 -19.61 -0.34 -2.35
CA PHE A 134 -20.96 -0.77 -1.98
C PHE A 134 -21.84 -1.21 -3.16
N ASP A 135 -21.45 -0.97 -4.42
CA ASP A 135 -22.23 -1.40 -5.58
C ASP A 135 -21.82 -2.80 -6.05
N LYS A 136 -22.72 -3.77 -5.91
CA LYS A 136 -22.53 -5.17 -6.31
C LYS A 136 -22.29 -5.39 -7.80
N LYS A 137 -22.48 -4.37 -8.64
CA LYS A 137 -22.17 -4.40 -10.07
C LYS A 137 -20.80 -3.84 -10.41
N ASP A 138 -20.18 -3.13 -9.47
CA ASP A 138 -18.84 -2.59 -9.64
C ASP A 138 -17.79 -3.69 -9.54
N VAL A 139 -16.70 -3.56 -10.30
CA VAL A 139 -15.60 -4.53 -10.30
C VAL A 139 -14.82 -4.55 -8.98
N HIS A 140 -14.91 -3.47 -8.22
CA HIS A 140 -14.23 -3.25 -6.96
C HIS A 140 -15.16 -3.37 -5.73
N TYR A 141 -16.32 -4.04 -5.84
CA TYR A 141 -17.20 -4.35 -4.71
C TYR A 141 -16.49 -5.13 -3.58
N ASP A 142 -16.81 -4.82 -2.31
CA ASP A 142 -16.30 -5.49 -1.08
C ASP A 142 -17.43 -5.61 -0.02
#